data_AF-A0A930SRX5-F1
#
_entry.id   AF-A0A930SRX5-F1
#
_cell.length_a   1.000
_cell.length_b   1.000
_cell.length_c   1.000
_cell.angle_alpha   90.00
_cell.angle_beta   90.00
_cell.angle_gamma   90.00
#
_symmetry.space_group_name_H-M   'P 1'
#
loop_
_entity.id
_entity.type
_entity.pdbx_description
1 polymer ?
#
loop_
_entity_poly.entity_id
_entity_poly.type
_entity_poly.pdbx_seq_one_letter_code
_entity_poly.pdbx_strand_id
1 'polypeptide(L)' 'MRIEPGMVAPYPPAMGSGGCDRVRRLIEHATLDGCLSRAEDEAIVAAMVASLPVAADTCGLYRALQERVWQAELTLES' A
#
# COMPACT_ATOMS: atom_id res chain seq x y z
N MET A 1 7.40 -14.49 35.57
CA MET A 1 6.34 -14.02 34.66
C MET A 1 6.99 -13.82 33.30
N ARG A 2 6.84 -14.79 32.38
CA ARG A 2 7.37 -14.73 31.00
C ARG A 2 6.24 -14.21 30.10
N ILE A 3 6.52 -13.21 29.28
CA ILE A 3 5.61 -12.76 28.23
C ILE A 3 6.08 -13.40 26.93
N GLU A 4 5.22 -14.21 26.31
CA GLU A 4 5.45 -14.91 25.06
C GLU A 4 5.31 -13.93 23.87
N PRO A 5 6.20 -13.95 22.87
CA PRO A 5 6.11 -13.05 21.73
C PRO A 5 5.18 -13.60 20.63
N GLY A 6 4.29 -12.72 20.14
CA GLY A 6 3.93 -12.72 18.72
C GLY A 6 2.79 -13.64 18.29
N MET A 7 1.57 -13.40 18.78
CA MET A 7 0.36 -13.89 18.11
C MET A 7 -0.19 -12.75 17.22
N VAL A 8 0.36 -12.60 16.01
CA VAL A 8 -0.31 -11.81 14.96
C VAL A 8 -1.47 -12.65 14.46
N ALA A 9 -2.70 -12.21 14.76
CA ALA A 9 -3.91 -12.87 14.30
C ALA A 9 -3.89 -13.01 12.76
N PRO A 10 -4.28 -14.16 12.20
CA PRO A 10 -4.40 -14.31 10.75
C PRO A 10 -5.47 -13.34 10.25
N TYR A 11 -5.08 -12.38 9.41
CA TYR A 11 -6.01 -11.46 8.77
C TYR A 11 -7.07 -12.27 8.00
N PRO A 12 -8.38 -11.95 8.15
CA PRO A 12 -9.43 -12.64 7.40
C PRO A 12 -9.23 -12.42 5.89
N PRO A 13 -9.62 -13.39 5.03
CA PRO A 13 -9.51 -13.23 3.58
C PRO A 13 -10.42 -12.08 3.14
N ALA A 14 -9.82 -11.03 2.61
CA ALA A 14 -10.53 -9.86 2.15
C ALA A 14 -11.34 -10.18 0.88
N MET A 15 -12.66 -10.33 1.02
CA MET A 15 -13.59 -10.24 -0.11
C MET A 15 -13.82 -8.76 -0.42
N GLY A 16 -13.25 -8.27 -1.52
CA GLY A 16 -13.46 -6.89 -1.97
C GLY A 16 -12.53 -6.46 -3.10
N SER A 17 -12.66 -7.04 -4.28
CA SER A 17 -11.76 -6.79 -5.42
C SER A 17 -11.87 -5.40 -6.07
N GLY A 18 -12.83 -4.56 -5.66
CA GLY A 18 -13.12 -3.27 -6.32
C GLY A 18 -12.13 -2.13 -6.02
N GLY A 19 -11.51 -2.12 -4.84
CA GLY A 19 -10.53 -1.09 -4.45
C GLY A 19 -9.14 -1.30 -5.06
N CYS A 20 -8.85 -2.53 -5.47
CA CYS A 20 -7.52 -2.96 -5.90
C CYS A 20 -7.07 -2.29 -7.20
N ASP A 21 -7.98 -2.12 -8.17
CA ASP A 21 -7.64 -1.53 -9.47
C ASP A 21 -7.29 -0.05 -9.40
N ARG A 22 -7.94 0.72 -8.51
CA ARG A 22 -7.64 2.14 -8.33
C ARG A 22 -6.26 2.34 -7.70
N VAL A 23 -5.95 1.59 -6.65
CA VAL A 23 -4.63 1.63 -5.98
C VAL A 23 -3.54 1.19 -6.94
N ARG A 24 -3.76 0.11 -7.71
CA ARG A 24 -2.79 -0.38 -8.70
C ARG A 24 -2.45 0.70 -9.73
N ARG A 25 -3.46 1.35 -10.33
CA ARG A 25 -3.22 2.42 -11.32
C ARG A 25 -2.47 3.61 -10.75
N LEU A 26 -2.77 4.04 -9.53
CA LEU A 26 -2.07 5.16 -8.88
C LEU A 26 -0.59 4.80 -8.64
N ILE A 27 -0.33 3.57 -8.20
CA ILE A 27 1.04 3.06 -8.00
C ILE A 27 1.79 2.94 -9.32
N GLU A 28 1.14 2.41 -10.37
CA GLU A 28 1.72 2.31 -11.73
C GLU A 28 2.04 3.68 -12.31
N HIS A 29 1.19 4.68 -12.08
CA HIS A 29 1.43 6.05 -12.50
C HIS A 29 2.66 6.66 -11.83
N ALA A 30 2.69 6.69 -10.49
CA ALA A 30 3.84 7.19 -9.72
C ALA A 30 5.15 6.44 -10.03
N THR A 31 5.03 5.18 -10.44
CA THR A 31 6.16 4.35 -10.86
C THR A 31 6.77 4.81 -12.19
N LEU A 32 5.95 5.28 -13.14
CA LEU A 32 6.39 5.65 -14.48
C LEU A 32 7.14 6.98 -14.49
N ASP A 33 6.70 7.94 -13.67
CA ASP A 33 7.33 9.25 -13.55
C ASP A 33 8.62 9.22 -12.73
N GLY A 34 8.90 8.13 -12.00
CA GLY A 34 10.08 8.00 -11.14
C GLY A 34 10.01 8.86 -9.87
N CYS A 35 8.92 9.58 -9.67
CA CYS A 35 8.61 10.36 -8.49
C CYS A 35 7.23 9.99 -7.95
N LEU A 36 7.12 10.00 -6.63
CA LEU A 36 5.87 9.86 -5.91
C LEU A 36 5.65 11.16 -5.15
N SER A 37 4.65 11.95 -5.56
CA SER A 37 4.28 13.14 -4.80
C SER A 37 3.55 12.76 -3.52
N ARG A 38 3.63 13.64 -2.51
CA ARG A 38 2.87 13.48 -1.27
C ARG A 38 1.35 13.38 -1.49
N ALA A 39 0.82 14.11 -2.46
CA ALA A 39 -0.59 14.06 -2.81
C ALA A 39 -1.01 12.71 -3.41
N GLU A 40 -0.12 12.07 -4.18
CA GLU A 40 -0.35 10.72 -4.73
C GLU A 40 -0.30 9.66 -3.63
N ASP A 41 0.67 9.75 -2.71
CA ASP A 41 0.75 8.85 -1.55
C ASP A 41 -0.53 8.93 -0.69
N GLU A 42 -1.00 10.14 -0.38
CA GLU A 42 -2.26 10.36 0.34
C GLU A 42 -3.46 9.80 -0.42
N ALA A 43 -3.50 9.97 -1.75
CA ALA A 43 -4.57 9.42 -2.59
C ALA A 43 -4.57 7.88 -2.61
N ILE A 44 -3.39 7.26 -2.61
CA ILE A 44 -3.22 5.81 -2.54
C ILE A 44 -3.74 5.30 -1.19
N VAL A 45 -3.26 5.89 -0.08
CA VAL A 45 -3.68 5.50 1.27
C VAL A 45 -5.19 5.71 1.46
N ALA A 46 -5.74 6.83 0.99
CA ALA A 46 -7.17 7.08 1.04
C ALA A 46 -7.97 6.03 0.25
N ALA A 47 -7.50 5.61 -0.93
CA ALA A 47 -8.14 4.57 -1.72
C ALA A 47 -8.07 3.18 -1.04
N MET A 48 -6.97 2.88 -0.33
CA MET A 48 -6.85 1.66 0.48
C MET A 48 -7.87 1.65 1.62
N VAL A 49 -7.98 2.74 2.38
CA VAL A 49 -8.86 2.85 3.56
C VAL A 49 -10.33 2.95 3.17
N ALA A 50 -10.66 3.55 2.03
CA ALA A 50 -12.03 3.60 1.51
C ALA A 50 -12.57 2.21 1.14
N SER A 51 -11.68 1.22 0.94
CA SER A 51 -12.03 -0.13 0.47
C SER A 51 -11.96 -1.17 1.60
N LEU A 52 -12.28 -0.78 2.84
CA LEU A 52 -12.24 -1.69 3.99
C LEU A 52 -13.26 -2.84 3.83
N PRO A 53 -12.87 -4.10 4.14
CA PRO A 53 -11.55 -4.53 4.61
C PRO A 53 -10.49 -4.45 3.51
N VAL A 54 -9.31 -3.88 3.83
CA VAL A 54 -8.24 -3.70 2.84
C VAL A 54 -7.80 -5.06 2.32
N ALA A 55 -7.83 -5.22 0.99
CA ALA A 55 -7.39 -6.45 0.35
C ALA A 55 -5.88 -6.69 0.55
N ALA A 56 -5.51 -7.96 0.78
CA ALA A 56 -4.12 -8.35 0.98
C ALA A 56 -3.23 -7.97 -0.22
N ASP A 57 -3.75 -8.12 -1.45
CA ASP A 57 -3.08 -7.68 -2.67
C ASP A 57 -2.79 -6.17 -2.65
N THR A 58 -3.74 -5.35 -2.20
CA THR A 58 -3.58 -3.90 -2.09
C THR A 58 -2.48 -3.54 -1.10
N CYS A 59 -2.42 -4.23 0.05
CA CYS A 59 -1.33 -4.07 1.01
C CYS A 59 0.02 -4.48 0.39
N GLY A 60 0.06 -5.55 -0.39
CA GLY A 60 1.25 -6.00 -1.11
C GLY A 60 1.77 -4.97 -2.11
N LEU A 61 0.86 -4.38 -2.90
CA LEU A 61 1.20 -3.33 -3.86
C LEU A 61 1.77 -2.08 -3.17
N TYR A 62 1.12 -1.63 -2.10
CA TYR A 62 1.58 -0.47 -1.35
C TYR A 62 2.93 -0.73 -0.67
N ARG A 63 3.15 -1.93 -0.14
CA ARG A 63 4.46 -2.33 0.41
C ARG A 63 5.56 -2.27 -0.65
N ALA A 64 5.30 -2.79 -1.85
CA ALA A 64 6.26 -2.75 -2.95
C ALA A 64 6.58 -1.30 -3.37
N LEU A 65 5.60 -0.39 -3.37
CA LEU A 65 5.84 1.04 -3.59
C LEU A 65 6.81 1.61 -2.54
N GLN A 66 6.54 1.36 -1.26
CA GLN A 66 7.38 1.85 -0.15
C GLN A 66 8.81 1.28 -0.21
N GLU A 67 8.97 0.01 -0.59
CA GLU A 67 10.29 -0.59 -0.79
C GLU A 67 11.08 0.14 -1.88
N ARG A 68 10.44 0.54 -2.98
CA ARG A 68 11.09 1.27 -4.07
C ARG A 68 11.49 2.69 -3.66
N VAL A 69 10.68 3.36 -2.85
CA VAL A 69 11.06 4.64 -2.22
C VAL A 69 12.28 4.44 -1.31
N TRP A 70 12.29 3.38 -0.49
CA TRP A 70 13.42 3.06 0.38
C TRP A 70 14.70 2.80 -0.40
N GLN A 71 14.63 2.07 -1.50
CA GLN A 71 15.77 1.80 -2.38
C GLN A 71 16.20 3.03 -3.21
N ALA A 72 15.55 4.18 -3.03
CA ALA A 72 15.74 5.39 -3.81
C ALA A 72 15.50 5.20 -5.33
N GLU A 73 14.70 4.19 -5.70
CA GLU A 73 14.22 4.00 -7.08
C GLU A 73 13.06 4.95 -7.42
N LEU A 74 12.35 5.40 -6.39
CA LEU A 74 11.32 6.45 -6.48
C LEU A 74 11.69 7.59 -5.54
N THR A 75 11.64 8.81 -6.06
CA THR A 75 11.89 10.01 -5.25
C THR A 75 10.58 10.48 -4.65
N LEU A 76 10.56 10.75 -3.33
CA LEU A 76 9.38 11.34 -2.70
C LEU A 76 9.44 12.86 -2.88
N GLU A 77 8.51 13.42 -3.66
CA GLU A 77 8.40 14.87 -3.84
C GLU A 77 7.42 15.46 -2.82
N SER A 78 7.86 16.56 -2.20
CA SER A 78 7.24 17.13 -1.01
C SER A 78 6.20 18.20 -1.30
#